data_AF-A0A929FFX4-F1
#
_entry.id   AF-A0A929FFX4-F1
#
_cell.length_a   1.000
_cell.length_b   1.000
_cell.length_c   1.000
_cell.angle_alpha   90.00
_cell.angle_beta   90.00
_cell.angle_gamma   90.00
#
_symmetry.space_group_name_H-M   'P 1'
#
loop_
_entity.id
_entity.type
_entity.pdbx_description
1 polymer ?
#
loop_
_entity_poly.entity_id
_entity_poly.type
_entity_poly.pdbx_seq_one_letter_code
_entity_poly.pdbx_strand_id
1 'polypeptide(L)' 'MREGDLVRLKQPIRPALSNAKFYLYGIVIKIMATDPEAIAQAADTEVLVQLYDPQANEVYVDELGTQAIYCFRKDELETG' A
#
# COMPACT_ATOMS: atom_id res chain seq x y z
N MET A 1 6.95 -3.41 9.81
CA MET A 1 5.67 -3.30 9.09
C MET A 1 4.58 -3.96 9.93
N ARG A 2 3.55 -3.19 10.25
CA ARG A 2 2.34 -3.54 11.01
C ARG A 2 1.17 -2.73 10.45
N GLU A 3 -0.05 -3.10 10.81
CA GLU A 3 -1.24 -2.29 10.48
C GLU A 3 -1.11 -0.88 11.08
N GLY A 4 -1.43 0.14 10.28
CA GLY A 4 -1.24 1.55 10.58
C GLY A 4 0.12 2.14 10.18
N ASP A 5 1.11 1.32 9.84
CA ASP A 5 2.42 1.83 9.43
C ASP A 5 2.32 2.57 8.10
N LEU A 6 3.02 3.71 8.01
CA LEU A 6 3.34 4.34 6.72
C LEU A 6 4.46 3.55 6.05
N VAL A 7 4.22 3.12 4.81
CA VAL A 7 5.21 2.41 3.99
C VAL A 7 5.48 3.17 2.71
N ARG A 8 6.70 3.05 2.21
CA ARG A 8 7.08 3.53 0.89
C ARG A 8 6.87 2.42 -0.14
N LEU A 9 6.22 2.76 -1.25
CA LEU A 9 6.07 1.88 -2.40
C LEU A 9 7.36 1.92 -3.21
N LYS A 10 7.94 0.76 -3.54
CA LYS A 10 9.15 0.69 -4.38
C LYS A 10 8.90 1.18 -5.80
N GLN A 11 7.66 1.09 -6.26
CA GLN A 11 7.23 1.63 -7.55
C GLN A 11 6.13 2.67 -7.35
N PRO A 12 6.16 3.79 -8.08
CA PRO A 12 5.08 4.78 -8.04
C PRO A 12 3.79 4.20 -8.60
N ILE A 13 2.67 4.49 -7.95
CA ILE A 13 1.35 4.07 -8.40
C ILE A 13 0.55 5.26 -8.88
N ARG A 14 -0.02 5.12 -10.07
CA ARG A 14 -1.02 6.05 -10.61
C ARG A 14 -2.37 5.34 -10.62
N PRO A 15 -3.26 5.63 -9.65
CA PRO A 15 -4.44 4.80 -9.41
C PRO A 15 -5.51 4.91 -10.51
N ALA A 16 -5.54 6.01 -11.24
CA ALA A 16 -6.43 6.22 -12.38
C ALA A 16 -5.74 7.08 -13.45
N LEU A 17 -6.11 6.90 -14.71
CA LEU A 17 -5.58 7.72 -15.82
C LEU A 17 -6.02 9.18 -15.72
N SER A 18 -7.19 9.43 -15.14
CA SER A 18 -7.70 10.77 -14.82
C SER A 18 -6.93 11.42 -13.67
N ASN A 19 -6.32 10.62 -12.78
CA ASN A 19 -5.54 11.14 -11.67
C ASN A 19 -4.14 11.53 -12.16
N ALA A 20 -3.78 12.81 -12.05
CA ALA A 20 -2.45 13.29 -12.42
C ALA A 20 -1.37 12.97 -11.38
N LYS A 21 -1.75 12.56 -10.17
CA LYS A 21 -0.83 12.30 -9.06
C LYS A 21 -0.29 10.87 -9.09
N PHE A 22 0.99 10.75 -8.75
CA PHE A 22 1.63 9.48 -8.42
C PHE A 22 1.74 9.36 -6.90
N TYR A 23 1.41 8.19 -6.38
CA TYR A 23 1.56 7.85 -4.98
C TYR A 23 2.83 7.03 -4.82
N LEU A 24 3.66 7.45 -3.86
CA LEU A 24 4.90 6.78 -3.47
C LEU A 24 4.79 6.16 -2.07
N TYR A 25 3.68 6.39 -1.39
CA TYR A 25 3.45 5.93 -0.03
C TYR A 25 2.06 5.34 0.12
N GLY A 26 1.92 4.46 1.11
CA GLY A 26 0.65 3.93 1.53
C GLY A 26 0.61 3.67 3.04
N ILE A 27 -0.59 3.59 3.59
CA ILE A 27 -0.83 3.18 4.97
C ILE A 27 -1.26 1.73 4.96
N VAL A 28 -0.59 0.90 5.75
CA VAL A 28 -0.91 -0.54 5.86
C VAL A 28 -2.25 -0.71 6.58
N ILE A 29 -3.18 -1.41 5.94
CA ILE A 29 -4.51 -1.73 6.49
C ILE A 29 -4.55 -3.15 7.02
N LYS A 30 -3.91 -4.09 6.30
CA LYS A 30 -3.88 -5.51 6.67
C LYS A 30 -2.60 -6.16 6.16
N ILE A 31 -2.09 -7.13 6.91
CA ILE A 31 -1.06 -8.05 6.45
C ILE A 31 -1.66 -9.45 6.43
N MET A 32 -1.60 -10.11 5.29
CA MET A 32 -2.09 -11.47 5.08
C MET A 32 -0.91 -12.36 4.71
N ALA A 33 -0.73 -13.46 5.46
CA ALA A 33 0.19 -14.52 5.08
C ALA A 33 -0.65 -15.69 4.54
N THR A 34 -0.33 -16.16 3.34
CA THR A 34 -1.02 -17.30 2.72
C THR A 34 -0.62 -18.64 3.36
N ASP A 35 0.51 -18.69 4.07
CA ASP A 35 0.97 -19.86 4.82
C ASP A 35 1.67 -19.42 6.13
N PRO A 36 1.29 -19.97 7.30
CA PRO A 36 1.99 -19.73 8.57
C PRO A 36 3.51 -19.99 8.54
N GLU A 37 3.99 -20.93 7.71
CA GLU A 37 5.41 -21.22 7.53
C GLU A 37 6.09 -20.26 6.54
N ALA A 38 5.33 -19.66 5.62
CA ALA A 38 5.85 -18.70 4.62
C ALA A 38 6.05 -17.28 5.17
N ILE A 39 5.64 -17.01 6.41
CA ILE A 39 5.95 -15.76 7.14
C ILE A 39 7.47 -15.50 7.17
N ALA A 40 8.27 -16.55 7.10
CA ALA A 40 9.73 -16.48 7.07
C ALA A 40 10.32 -16.01 5.72
N GLN A 41 9.61 -16.18 4.59
CA GLN A 41 10.19 -15.96 3.25
C GLN A 41 9.77 -14.66 2.58
N ALA A 42 8.87 -13.87 3.17
CA ALA A 42 8.39 -12.56 2.69
C ALA A 42 7.69 -12.53 1.31
N ALA A 43 8.04 -13.43 0.39
CA ALA A 43 7.51 -13.53 -0.97
C ALA A 43 6.01 -13.85 -1.00
N ASP A 44 5.51 -14.57 0.01
CA ASP A 44 4.10 -14.98 0.12
C ASP A 44 3.31 -14.15 1.15
N THR A 45 3.84 -12.99 1.55
CA THR A 45 3.09 -12.06 2.39
C THR A 45 2.48 -10.96 1.55
N GLU A 46 1.16 -10.92 1.52
CA GLU A 46 0.38 -9.85 0.92
C GLU A 46 0.09 -8.76 1.95
N VAL A 47 0.18 -7.51 1.51
CA VAL A 47 -0.02 -6.32 2.32
C VAL A 47 -1.06 -5.46 1.63
N LEU A 48 -2.18 -5.27 2.31
CA LEU A 48 -3.23 -4.36 1.87
C LEU A 48 -2.91 -2.96 2.36
N VAL A 49 -2.88 -1.99 1.45
CA VAL A 49 -2.57 -0.59 1.76
C VAL A 49 -3.60 0.35 1.14
N GLN A 50 -3.78 1.49 1.78
CA GLN A 50 -4.41 2.67 1.19
C GLN A 50 -3.33 3.62 0.71
N LEU A 51 -3.41 4.08 -0.54
CA LEU A 51 -2.43 5.05 -1.07
C LEU A 51 -2.55 6.37 -0.30
N TYR A 52 -1.41 6.95 0.07
CA TYR A 52 -1.34 8.13 0.93
C TYR A 52 -0.37 9.17 0.36
N ASP A 53 -0.81 10.42 0.33
CA ASP A 53 -0.03 11.59 -0.06
C ASP A 53 0.45 12.30 1.21
N PRO A 54 1.72 12.13 1.63
CA PRO A 54 2.23 12.76 2.85
C PRO A 54 2.37 14.29 2.75
N GLN A 55 2.37 14.87 1.53
CA GLN A 55 2.43 16.32 1.38
C GLN A 55 1.07 16.96 1.63
N ALA A 56 0.01 16.31 1.14
CA ALA A 56 -1.37 16.73 1.38
C ALA A 56 -1.92 16.23 2.73
N ASN A 57 -1.28 15.22 3.33
CA ASN A 57 -1.78 14.47 4.48
C ASN A 57 -3.15 13.82 4.19
N GLU A 58 -3.29 13.22 3.01
CA GLU A 58 -4.56 12.68 2.53
C GLU A 58 -4.40 11.26 1.99
N VAL A 59 -5.46 10.45 2.20
CA VAL A 59 -5.61 9.14 1.57
C VAL A 59 -6.27 9.32 0.21
N TYR A 60 -5.81 8.59 -0.79
CA TYR A 60 -6.45 8.56 -2.10
C TYR A 60 -7.91 8.08 -1.99
N VAL A 61 -8.80 8.86 -2.59
CA VAL A 61 -10.18 8.48 -2.87
C VAL A 61 -10.40 8.44 -4.38
N ASP A 62 -11.12 7.43 -4.85
CA ASP A 62 -11.47 7.31 -6.26
C ASP A 62 -12.54 8.33 -6.68
N GLU A 63 -12.93 8.28 -7.96
CA GLU A 63 -13.92 9.19 -8.56
C GLU A 63 -15.31 9.08 -7.92
N LEU A 64 -15.58 8.00 -7.18
CA LEU A 64 -16.82 7.76 -6.44
C LEU A 64 -16.70 8.16 -4.97
N GLY A 65 -15.55 8.70 -4.54
CA GLY A 65 -15.27 9.08 -3.16
C GLY A 65 -14.93 7.89 -2.26
N THR A 66 -14.57 6.73 -2.82
CA THR A 66 -14.23 5.52 -2.06
C THR A 66 -12.74 5.43 -1.84
N GLN A 67 -12.32 5.08 -0.63
CA GLN A 67 -10.91 4.77 -0.34
C GLN A 67 -10.54 3.42 -0.95
N ALA A 68 -9.79 3.45 -2.04
CA ALA A 68 -9.34 2.24 -2.71
C ALA A 68 -8.26 1.52 -1.90
N ILE A 69 -8.35 0.19 -1.88
CA ILE A 69 -7.37 -0.69 -1.23
C ILE A 69 -6.54 -1.36 -2.32
N TYR A 70 -5.22 -1.34 -2.14
CA TYR A 70 -4.25 -1.92 -3.05
C TYR A 70 -3.52 -3.06 -2.36
N CYS A 71 -3.27 -4.14 -3.09
CA CYS A 71 -2.50 -5.28 -2.59
C CYS A 71 -1.07 -5.21 -3.15
N PHE A 72 -0.09 -5.34 -2.27
CA PHE A 72 1.32 -5.43 -2.60
C PHE A 72 1.92 -6.65 -1.92
N ARG A 73 2.98 -7.20 -2.52
CA ARG A 73 3.86 -8.11 -1.79
C ARG A 73 4.69 -7.33 -0.79
N LYS A 74 5.05 -7.98 0.31
CA LYS A 74 5.88 -7.36 1.36
C LYS A 74 7.22 -6.83 0.82
N ASP A 75 7.80 -7.47 -0.18
CA ASP A 75 9.06 -7.06 -0.80
C ASP A 75 8.91 -5.90 -1.81
N GLU A 76 7.69 -5.51 -2.18
CA GLU A 76 7.39 -4.31 -2.98
C GLU A 76 7.29 -3.04 -2.11
N LEU A 77 7.41 -3.20 -0.80
CA LEU A 77 7.26 -2.14 0.20
C LEU A 77 8.54 -1.96 1.02
N GLU A 78 8.77 -0.74 1.46
CA GLU A 78 9.86 -0.38 2.37
C GLU A 78 9.27 0.28 3.62
N THR A 79 9.71 -0.16 4.79
CA THR A 79 9.45 0.54 6.05
C THR A 79 10.59 1.51 6.31
N GLY A 80 10.25 2.78 6.59
CA GLY A 80 11.21 3.76 7.08
C GLY A 80 11.72 3.44 8.48
#